data_AF-A0A529V596-F1
#
_entry.id   AF-A0A529V596-F1
#
_cell.length_a   1.000
_cell.length_b   1.000
_cell.length_c   1.000
_cell.angle_alpha   90.00
_cell.angle_beta   90.00
_cell.angle_gamma   90.00
#
_symmetry.space_group_name_H-M   'P 1'
#
loop_
_entity.id
_entity.type
_entity.pdbx_description
1 polymer ?
#
loop_
_entity_poly.entity_id
_entity_poly.type
_entity_poly.pdbx_seq_one_letter_code
_entity_poly.pdbx_strand_id
1 'polypeptide(L)' 'MALWMNDNTGEQWDDGERLKPGDDGFTRDLAAAHFKDGAFSYVGTPNWEPPAAAEVVTEP' A
#
# COMPACT_ATOMS: atom_id res chain seq x y z
N MET A 1 -0.70 -1.93 2.61
CA MET A 1 -0.05 -2.54 1.45
C MET A 1 -0.14 -1.47 0.37
N ALA A 2 0.99 -0.98 -0.17
CA ALA A 2 1.01 0.18 -1.03
C ALA A 2 0.64 -0.26 -2.46
N LEU A 3 -0.38 0.41 -2.98
CA LEU A 3 -0.95 0.12 -4.27
C LEU A 3 -0.30 1.01 -5.33
N TRP A 4 0.18 0.37 -6.38
CA TRP A 4 0.82 0.96 -7.54
C TRP A 4 0.02 0.67 -8.80
N MET A 5 0.03 1.58 -9.76
CA MET A 5 -0.61 1.38 -11.06
C MET A 5 0.36 1.73 -12.17
N ASN A 6 0.46 0.84 -13.16
CA ASN A 6 1.18 1.12 -14.39
C ASN A 6 0.42 2.16 -15.21
N ASP A 7 1.10 3.23 -15.61
CA ASP A 7 0.48 4.36 -16.32
C ASP A 7 0.13 4.00 -17.78
N ASN A 8 0.78 2.98 -18.35
CA ASN A 8 0.55 2.55 -19.73
C ASN A 8 -0.56 1.51 -19.84
N THR A 9 -0.56 0.52 -18.95
CA THR A 9 -1.47 -0.63 -19.02
C THR A 9 -2.68 -0.51 -18.10
N GLY A 10 -2.60 0.37 -17.09
CA GLY A 10 -3.60 0.45 -16.02
C GLY A 10 -3.57 -0.73 -15.05
N GLU A 11 -2.58 -1.64 -15.17
CA GLU A 11 -2.40 -2.75 -14.25
C GLU A 11 -2.14 -2.24 -12.83
N GLN A 12 -2.89 -2.76 -11.86
CA GLN A 12 -2.69 -2.47 -10.45
C GLN A 12 -1.90 -3.59 -9.79
N TRP A 13 -0.95 -3.21 -8.93
CA TRP A 13 -0.11 -4.12 -8.18
C TRP A 13 0.08 -3.64 -6.75
N ASP A 14 0.08 -4.57 -5.81
CA ASP A 14 0.29 -4.31 -4.39
C ASP A 14 1.67 -4.80 -3.98
N ASP A 15 2.48 -3.90 -3.40
CA ASP A 15 3.84 -4.21 -2.96
C ASP A 15 3.90 -4.97 -1.63
N GLY A 16 2.78 -5.07 -0.92
CA GLY A 16 2.68 -5.75 0.37
C GLY A 16 3.17 -4.94 1.57
N GLU A 17 3.74 -3.77 1.36
CA GLU A 17 4.29 -2.93 2.42
C GLU A 17 3.24 -1.96 2.96
N ARG A 18 3.20 -1.81 4.28
CA ARG A 18 2.22 -0.94 4.94
C ARG A 18 2.73 0.49 5.07
N LEU A 19 3.32 1.00 4.00
CA LEU A 19 4.00 2.30 3.95
C LEU A 19 3.31 3.25 2.97
N LYS A 20 3.39 4.55 3.25
CA LYS A 20 2.92 5.63 2.36
C LYS A 20 4.07 6.61 2.06
N PRO A 21 3.96 7.45 1.01
CA PRO A 21 4.92 8.51 0.76
C PRO A 21 5.17 9.37 2.01
N GLY A 22 6.42 9.43 2.43
CA GLY A 22 6.85 10.14 3.65
C GLY A 22 7.13 9.23 4.86
N ASP A 23 6.77 7.95 4.81
CA ASP A 23 7.18 6.98 5.82
C ASP A 23 8.64 6.53 5.58
N ASP A 24 9.35 6.25 6.67
CA ASP A 24 10.69 5.66 6.59
C ASP A 24 10.62 4.29 5.91
N GLY A 25 11.42 4.12 4.85
CA GLY A 25 11.46 2.88 4.07
C GLY A 25 10.46 2.80 2.92
N PHE A 26 9.61 3.81 2.71
CA PHE A 26 8.78 3.84 1.50
C PHE A 26 9.66 3.99 0.25
N THR A 27 9.70 2.95 -0.59
CA THR A 27 10.49 2.95 -1.84
C THR A 27 9.62 2.65 -3.05
N ARG A 28 10.13 2.97 -4.25
CA ARG A 28 9.51 2.62 -5.54
C ARG A 28 10.12 1.35 -6.15
N ASP A 29 11.07 0.72 -5.46
CA ASP A 29 11.94 -0.29 -6.05
C ASP A 29 11.20 -1.60 -6.32
N LEU A 30 10.30 -1.99 -5.42
CA LEU A 30 9.43 -3.14 -5.56
C LEU A 30 8.49 -3.00 -6.77
N ALA A 31 7.86 -1.82 -6.92
CA ALA A 31 7.00 -1.52 -8.06
C ALA A 31 7.80 -1.45 -9.38
N ALA A 32 8.99 -0.85 -9.36
CA ALA A 32 9.88 -0.83 -10.52
C ALA A 32 10.31 -2.24 -10.96
N ALA A 33 10.59 -3.13 -9.99
CA ALA A 33 10.95 -4.51 -10.27
C ALA A 33 9.78 -5.32 -10.85
N HIS A 34 8.54 -5.07 -10.41
CA HIS A 34 7.33 -5.73 -10.93
C HIS A 34 7.00 -5.28 -12.35
N PHE A 35 6.87 -3.96 -12.57
CA PHE A 35 6.43 -3.42 -13.86
C PHE A 35 7.53 -3.47 -14.93
N LYS A 36 8.81 -3.52 -14.53
CA LYS A 36 9.98 -3.51 -15.43
C LYS A 36 10.01 -2.31 -16.38
N ASP A 37 9.20 -1.30 -16.10
CA ASP A 37 9.14 -0.01 -16.75
C ASP A 37 9.20 1.09 -15.67
N GLY A 38 9.51 2.31 -16.08
CA GLY A 38 9.53 3.46 -15.17
C GLY A 38 8.20 4.22 -15.11
N ALA A 39 7.15 3.68 -15.73
CA ALA A 39 5.89 4.37 -16.00
C ALA A 39 4.80 3.80 -15.09
N PHE A 40 4.92 4.09 -13.80
CA PHE A 40 3.94 3.68 -12.80
C PHE A 40 3.81 4.75 -11.71
N SER A 41 2.60 4.85 -11.17
CA SER A 41 2.23 5.82 -10.16
C SER A 41 1.75 5.15 -8.87
N TYR A 42 2.03 5.78 -7.73
CA TYR A 42 1.46 5.38 -6.45
C TYR A 42 -0.02 5.79 -6.40
N VAL A 43 -0.90 4.85 -6.10
CA VAL A 43 -2.36 5.04 -6.10
C VAL A 43 -2.91 5.19 -4.68
N GLY A 44 -2.24 4.64 -3.68
CA GLY A 44 -2.63 4.78 -2.29
C GLY A 44 -2.23 3.58 -1.44
N THR A 45 -2.42 3.68 -0.13
CA THR A 45 -2.40 2.53 0.79
C THR A 45 -3.86 2.31 1.18
N PRO A 46 -4.55 1.27 0.68
CA PRO A 46 -5.89 0.96 1.15
C PRO A 46 -5.87 0.85 2.68
N ASN A 47 -6.76 1.62 3.33
CA ASN A 47 -6.93 1.58 4.78
C ASN A 47 -7.45 0.20 5.18
N TRP A 48 -6.57 -0.75 5.43
CA TRP A 48 -6.91 -1.87 6.28
C TRP A 48 -6.68 -1.40 7.71
N GLU A 49 -7.75 -0.91 8.32
CA GLU A 49 -7.82 -0.71 9.77
C GLU A 49 -7.69 -2.08 10.44
N PRO A 50 -6.85 -2.24 11.48
CA PRO A 50 -7.01 -3.39 12.36
C PRO A 50 -8.46 -3.43 12.84
N PRO A 51 -9.09 -4.62 12.95
CA PRO A 51 -10.43 -4.69 13.52
C PRO A 51 -10.40 -3.93 14.83
N ALA A 52 -11.28 -2.93 14.97
CA ALA A 52 -11.37 -2.12 16.17
C ALA A 52 -11.31 -3.08 17.35
N ALA A 53 -10.31 -2.92 18.22
CA ALA A 53 -10.15 -3.77 19.38
C ALA A 53 -11.52 -3.80 20.07
N ALA A 54 -12.15 -4.96 20.10
CA ALA A 54 -13.45 -5.11 20.73
C ALA A 54 -13.31 -4.53 22.13
N GLU A 55 -14.01 -3.43 22.40
CA GLU A 55 -14.08 -2.87 23.74
C GLU A 55 -14.51 -4.02 24.64
N VAL A 56 -13.59 -4.50 25.47
CA VAL A 56 -13.92 -5.43 26.53
C VAL A 56 -14.81 -4.62 27.46
N VAL A 57 -16.12 -4.77 27.31
CA VAL A 57 -17.10 -4.26 28.25
C VAL A 57 -16.84 -4.99 29.55
N THR A 58 -16.01 -4.40 30.41
CA THR A 58 -16.02 -4.73 31.83
C THR A 58 -17.30 -4.11 32.39
N GLU A 59 -18.34 -4.94 32.50
CA GLU A 59 -19.51 -4.62 33.33
C GLU A 59 -19.07 -4.39 34.79
N PRO A 60 -19.74 -3.46 35.51
CA PRO A 60 -19.41 -3.08 36.88
C PRO A 60 -19.75 -4.15 37.93
#